data_AF-A0A2V2EJV4-F1
#
_entry.id   AF-A0A2V2EJV4-F1
#
_cell.length_a   1.000
_cell.length_b   1.000
_cell.length_c   1.000
_cell.angle_alpha   90.00
_cell.angle_beta   90.00
_cell.angle_gamma   90.00
#
_symmetry.space_group_name_H-M   'P 1'
#
loop_
_entity.id
_entity.type
_entity.pdbx_description
1 polymer ?
#
loop_
_entity_poly.entity_id
_entity_poly.type
_entity_poly.pdbx_seq_one_letter_code
_entity_poly.pdbx_strand_id
1 'polypeptide(L)'
;MKKKALALALCISMAAVMFTGCKTVVQNPTGTTPQVISPEVTIQQESKEEPNVINVSGSGEIKLVPDIATVSIQVRTYNEKPAAAQQENSAIMDAVIEAVKAAGVKDADIATDNVSLNERYNYKKTPAVVVGYDMVTSIKITIRDIDAVGKVLSDAIAAGATGTYGLTLTVSDSSAAYQQALKAAIDDAKGKAQAIAEALGVTLKPIPSAVNEQSSSYTPNAAYNMHTASAAEDANADVSISPGELTVEAQVSIEYEIDTGTNN
;
A
#
# COMPACT_ATOMS: atom_id res chain seq x y z
N MET A 1 11.85 -7.17 55.38
CA MET A 1 10.77 -8.12 55.05
C MET A 1 10.94 -8.58 53.61
N LYS A 2 11.11 -9.91 53.42
CA LYS A 2 10.85 -10.80 52.26
C LYS A 2 11.05 -10.24 50.82
N LYS A 3 12.04 -10.71 50.01
CA LYS A 3 12.15 -11.97 49.17
C LYS A 3 11.99 -11.59 47.67
N LYS A 4 12.71 -12.04 46.62
CA LYS A 4 13.74 -13.07 46.26
C LYS A 4 14.36 -12.63 44.89
N ALA A 5 15.69 -12.56 44.66
CA ALA A 5 16.66 -13.59 44.19
C ALA A 5 16.20 -14.34 42.91
N LEU A 6 16.76 -14.20 41.68
CA LEU A 6 18.12 -14.15 41.09
C LEU A 6 18.88 -15.50 41.05
N ALA A 7 19.04 -16.01 39.81
CA ALA A 7 20.07 -16.84 39.17
C ALA A 7 20.69 -18.06 39.89
N LEU A 8 20.83 -19.19 39.17
CA LEU A 8 22.08 -19.97 39.14
C LEU A 8 22.15 -20.97 37.97
N ALA A 9 23.31 -21.00 37.30
CA ALA A 9 23.82 -22.06 36.44
C ALA A 9 25.03 -22.73 37.12
N LEU A 10 25.24 -24.05 36.98
CA LEU A 10 26.59 -24.71 36.91
C LEU A 10 26.54 -26.26 36.75
N CYS A 11 26.97 -26.75 35.59
CA CYS A 11 28.07 -27.70 35.27
C CYS A 11 28.61 -28.83 36.21
N ILE A 12 29.01 -29.95 35.53
CA ILE A 12 30.15 -30.91 35.77
C ILE A 12 29.85 -32.09 36.75
N SER A 13 30.19 -33.40 36.60
CA SER A 13 31.31 -34.19 35.99
C SER A 13 31.07 -35.74 36.00
N MET A 14 31.81 -36.48 35.13
CA MET A 14 32.55 -37.78 35.32
C MET A 14 31.80 -39.10 35.62
N ALA A 15 32.26 -40.33 35.29
CA ALA A 15 33.49 -40.89 34.67
C ALA A 15 33.25 -42.36 34.23
N ALA A 16 34.15 -42.90 33.39
CA ALA A 16 34.20 -44.27 32.88
C ALA A 16 35.12 -45.21 33.70
N VAL A 17 34.88 -46.53 33.69
CA VAL A 17 35.87 -47.59 33.99
C VAL A 17 35.52 -48.90 33.22
N MET A 18 36.52 -49.51 32.58
CA MET A 18 36.46 -50.81 31.87
C MET A 18 36.73 -52.00 32.81
N PHE A 19 36.24 -53.20 32.45
CA PHE A 19 36.85 -54.47 32.89
C PHE A 19 36.71 -55.58 31.83
N THR A 20 37.82 -56.26 31.58
CA THR A 20 38.02 -57.43 30.72
C THR A 20 37.78 -58.72 31.51
N GLY A 21 37.21 -59.76 30.90
CA GLY A 21 37.16 -61.12 31.47
C GLY A 21 36.77 -62.17 30.42
N CYS A 22 37.51 -63.27 30.36
CA CYS A 22 37.46 -64.32 29.33
C CYS A 22 37.24 -65.72 29.96
N LYS A 23 36.72 -66.68 29.17
CA LYS A 23 36.57 -68.16 29.39
C LYS A 23 35.41 -68.59 30.32
N THR A 24 34.66 -69.70 30.15
CA THR A 24 34.64 -70.88 29.23
C THR A 24 33.31 -71.66 29.41
N VAL A 25 32.76 -72.19 28.31
CA VAL A 25 32.05 -73.48 28.08
C VAL A 25 31.35 -74.22 29.25
N VAL A 26 30.03 -74.53 29.13
CA VAL A 26 29.38 -75.83 29.45
C VAL A 26 28.13 -76.05 28.56
N GLN A 27 27.87 -77.30 28.19
CA GLN A 27 26.98 -77.87 27.17
C GLN A 27 25.46 -77.91 27.51
N ASN A 28 24.63 -77.82 26.43
CA ASN A 28 23.29 -78.40 26.08
C ASN A 28 22.55 -79.39 27.03
N PRO A 29 21.26 -79.78 26.79
CA PRO A 29 20.22 -79.25 25.88
C PRO A 29 18.76 -79.22 26.46
N THR A 30 17.79 -78.89 25.59
CA THR A 30 16.34 -79.23 25.62
C THR A 30 15.39 -78.45 26.52
N GLY A 31 14.61 -77.55 25.90
CA GLY A 31 13.37 -76.98 26.44
C GLY A 31 12.69 -76.09 25.41
N THR A 32 11.59 -76.56 24.82
CA THR A 32 10.82 -75.87 23.78
C THR A 32 10.18 -74.59 24.34
N THR A 33 10.68 -73.42 23.95
CA THR A 33 10.07 -72.13 24.27
C THR A 33 8.97 -71.80 23.26
N PRO A 34 7.72 -71.51 23.68
CA PRO A 34 6.66 -71.08 22.77
C PRO A 34 7.02 -69.72 22.14
N GLN A 35 6.94 -69.65 20.81
CA GLN A 35 7.22 -68.43 20.04
C GLN A 35 6.06 -67.43 20.24
N VAL A 36 6.32 -66.33 20.93
CA VAL A 36 5.42 -65.17 20.97
C VAL A 36 5.58 -64.44 19.63
N ILE A 37 4.57 -64.53 18.78
CA ILE A 37 4.52 -63.78 17.52
C ILE A 37 4.10 -62.35 17.89
N SER A 38 5.05 -61.46 18.13
CA SER A 38 4.78 -60.02 18.22
C SER A 38 4.63 -59.49 16.79
N PRO A 39 3.46 -59.00 16.35
CA PRO A 39 3.36 -58.36 15.05
C PRO A 39 4.20 -57.08 15.07
N GLU A 40 5.26 -57.06 14.27
CA GLU A 40 6.04 -55.87 13.99
C GLU A 40 5.17 -54.92 13.17
N VAL A 41 4.60 -53.90 13.81
CA VAL A 41 3.89 -52.81 13.13
C VAL A 41 4.95 -51.97 12.42
N THR A 42 5.20 -52.27 11.15
CA THR A 42 6.01 -51.41 10.30
C THR A 42 5.17 -50.21 9.90
N ILE A 43 5.44 -49.04 10.49
CA ILE A 43 4.91 -47.76 10.02
C ILE A 43 5.69 -47.42 8.74
N GLN A 44 5.09 -47.64 7.57
CA GLN A 44 5.64 -47.16 6.31
C GLN A 44 5.46 -45.63 6.28
N GLN A 45 6.51 -44.89 6.61
CA GLN A 45 6.54 -43.45 6.40
C GLN A 45 6.72 -43.21 4.90
N GLU A 46 5.63 -42.91 4.21
CA GLU A 46 5.63 -42.53 2.80
C GLU A 46 6.36 -41.17 2.68
N SER A 47 7.65 -41.22 2.36
CA SER A 47 8.45 -40.04 2.04
C SER A 47 8.02 -39.55 0.66
N LYS A 48 7.03 -38.67 0.62
CA LYS A 48 6.71 -37.92 -0.59
C LYS A 48 7.92 -37.04 -0.92
N GLU A 49 8.64 -37.36 -2.00
CA GLU A 49 9.68 -36.49 -2.53
C GLU A 49 9.08 -35.12 -2.82
N GLU A 50 9.70 -34.07 -2.29
CA GLU A 50 9.29 -32.70 -2.62
C GLU A 50 9.74 -32.39 -4.05
N PRO A 51 8.84 -31.85 -4.89
CA PRO A 51 9.19 -31.54 -6.27
C PRO A 51 10.28 -30.46 -6.32
N ASN A 52 11.18 -30.57 -7.28
CA ASN A 52 12.12 -29.49 -7.58
C ASN A 52 11.34 -28.31 -8.20
N VAL A 53 11.63 -27.09 -7.74
CA VAL A 53 10.89 -25.89 -8.15
C VAL A 53 11.79 -24.73 -8.54
N ILE A 54 11.30 -23.89 -9.44
CA ILE A 54 11.82 -22.56 -9.75
C ILE A 54 10.84 -21.53 -9.19
N ASN A 55 11.34 -20.66 -8.33
CA ASN A 55 10.60 -19.53 -7.79
C ASN A 55 11.05 -18.23 -8.46
N VAL A 56 10.10 -17.47 -9.01
CA VAL A 56 10.36 -16.21 -9.71
C VAL A 56 9.36 -15.14 -9.30
N SER A 57 9.83 -13.89 -9.33
CA SER A 57 8.95 -12.73 -9.24
C SER A 57 8.79 -12.05 -10.60
N GLY A 58 7.57 -11.59 -10.86
CA GLY A 58 7.22 -10.82 -12.04
C GLY A 58 6.61 -9.47 -11.67
N SER A 59 6.89 -8.46 -12.47
CA SER A 59 6.34 -7.11 -12.31
C SER A 59 5.78 -6.61 -13.63
N GLY A 60 4.66 -5.90 -13.58
CA GLY A 60 4.05 -5.27 -14.73
C GLY A 60 3.54 -3.89 -14.38
N GLU A 61 3.69 -2.94 -15.30
CA GLU A 61 3.24 -1.56 -15.13
C GLU A 61 2.40 -1.09 -16.31
N ILE A 62 1.41 -0.25 -16.02
CA ILE A 62 0.60 0.46 -17.00
C ILE A 62 0.55 1.93 -16.60
N LYS A 63 0.73 2.80 -17.59
CA LYS A 63 0.63 4.25 -17.40
C LYS A 63 -0.76 4.73 -17.76
N LEU A 64 -1.28 5.65 -16.95
CA LEU A 64 -2.55 6.30 -17.16
C LEU A 64 -2.40 7.81 -17.10
N VAL A 65 -3.24 8.50 -17.86
CA VAL A 65 -3.41 9.94 -17.71
C VAL A 65 -4.55 10.17 -16.71
N PRO A 66 -4.37 11.03 -15.68
CA PRO A 66 -5.46 11.38 -14.77
C PRO A 66 -6.66 11.97 -15.52
N ASP A 67 -7.87 11.62 -15.08
CA ASP A 67 -9.14 12.15 -15.60
C ASP A 67 -9.96 12.90 -14.53
N ILE A 68 -9.54 12.81 -13.27
CA ILE A 68 -10.19 13.47 -12.14
C ILE A 68 -9.16 14.30 -11.37
N ALA A 69 -9.57 15.50 -10.97
CA ALA A 69 -8.90 16.32 -9.97
C ALA A 69 -9.75 16.44 -8.71
N THR A 70 -9.12 16.42 -7.54
CA THR A 70 -9.73 16.82 -6.29
C THR A 70 -8.94 17.96 -5.69
N VAL A 71 -9.65 18.98 -5.19
CA VAL A 71 -9.03 20.18 -4.62
C VAL A 71 -9.95 20.75 -3.55
N SER A 72 -9.36 21.35 -2.51
CA SER A 72 -10.12 22.08 -1.51
C SER A 72 -10.05 23.58 -1.77
N ILE A 73 -11.19 24.25 -1.68
CA ILE A 73 -11.36 25.70 -1.84
C ILE A 73 -11.80 26.26 -0.49
N GLN A 74 -11.18 27.36 -0.05
CA GLN A 74 -11.45 28.00 1.24
C GLN A 74 -11.84 29.46 1.09
N VAL A 75 -12.79 29.87 1.93
CA VAL A 75 -13.14 31.26 2.19
C VAL A 75 -12.82 31.55 3.66
N ARG A 76 -12.03 32.60 3.88
CA ARG A 76 -11.72 33.14 5.20
C ARG A 76 -12.20 34.58 5.29
N THR A 77 -12.99 34.88 6.31
CA THR A 77 -13.45 36.24 6.61
C THR A 77 -13.08 36.62 8.03
N TYR A 78 -13.02 37.92 8.29
CA TYR A 78 -12.73 38.48 9.60
C TYR A 78 -13.80 39.50 9.97
N ASN A 79 -14.28 39.46 11.21
CA ASN A 79 -15.12 40.52 11.76
C ASN A 79 -14.93 40.67 13.26
N GLU A 80 -15.17 41.87 13.79
CA GLU A 80 -15.19 42.10 15.25
C GLU A 80 -16.35 41.36 15.94
N LYS A 81 -17.43 41.06 15.21
CA LYS A 81 -18.60 40.32 15.69
C LYS A 81 -18.64 38.92 15.07
N PRO A 82 -18.79 37.85 15.87
CA PRO A 82 -18.74 36.48 15.37
C PRO A 82 -19.87 36.19 14.36
N ALA A 83 -21.09 36.66 14.64
CA ALA A 83 -22.23 36.47 13.75
C ALA A 83 -22.05 37.16 12.39
N ALA A 84 -21.39 38.32 12.36
CA ALA A 84 -21.11 39.03 11.12
C ALA A 84 -20.01 38.32 10.31
N ALA A 85 -18.95 37.82 10.97
CA ALA A 85 -17.92 37.02 10.31
C ALA A 85 -18.54 35.78 9.63
N GLN A 86 -19.43 35.08 10.33
CA GLN A 86 -20.16 33.93 9.78
C GLN A 86 -21.04 34.31 8.59
N GLN A 87 -21.86 35.36 8.72
CA GLN A 87 -22.79 35.76 7.65
C GLN A 87 -22.05 36.16 6.37
N GLU A 88 -20.97 36.93 6.50
CA GLU A 88 -20.11 37.31 5.37
C GLU A 88 -19.46 36.08 4.73
N ASN A 89 -18.95 35.14 5.54
CA ASN A 89 -18.34 33.92 5.05
C ASN A 89 -19.31 33.07 4.25
N SER A 90 -20.53 32.86 4.78
CA SER A 90 -21.56 32.08 4.10
C SER A 90 -21.95 32.71 2.77
N ALA A 91 -22.14 34.04 2.71
CA ALA A 91 -22.49 34.72 1.47
C ALA A 91 -21.40 34.58 0.38
N ILE A 92 -20.12 34.68 0.75
CA ILE A 92 -19.01 34.50 -0.18
C ILE A 92 -18.90 33.02 -0.59
N MET A 93 -19.06 32.08 0.35
CA MET A 93 -19.00 30.65 0.04
C MET A 93 -20.13 30.24 -0.91
N ASP A 94 -21.33 30.77 -0.75
CA ASP A 94 -22.45 30.53 -1.68
C ASP A 94 -22.10 31.04 -3.09
N ALA A 95 -21.50 32.23 -3.20
CA ALA A 95 -21.04 32.76 -4.49
C ALA A 95 -19.95 31.88 -5.14
N VAL A 96 -19.00 31.37 -4.33
CA VAL A 96 -17.96 30.44 -4.77
C VAL A 96 -18.57 29.13 -5.28
N ILE A 97 -19.52 28.55 -4.55
CA ILE A 97 -20.20 27.31 -4.96
C ILE A 97 -20.94 27.50 -6.29
N GLU A 98 -21.64 28.62 -6.46
CA GLU A 98 -22.34 28.90 -7.72
C GLU A 98 -21.38 29.11 -8.89
N ALA A 99 -20.24 29.79 -8.67
CA ALA A 99 -19.21 29.95 -9.70
C ALA A 99 -18.60 28.60 -10.12
N VAL A 100 -18.27 27.75 -9.15
CA VAL A 100 -17.72 26.40 -9.39
C VAL A 100 -18.73 25.52 -10.13
N LYS A 101 -20.02 25.61 -9.80
CA LYS A 101 -21.10 24.90 -10.52
C LYS A 101 -21.26 25.41 -11.95
N ALA A 102 -21.20 26.72 -12.15
CA ALA A 102 -21.24 27.33 -13.49
C ALA A 102 -20.04 26.93 -14.36
N ALA A 103 -18.90 26.61 -13.73
CA ALA A 103 -17.73 26.06 -14.40
C ALA A 103 -17.82 24.55 -14.70
N GLY A 104 -18.92 23.88 -14.34
CA GLY A 104 -19.22 22.50 -14.74
C GLY A 104 -19.10 21.45 -13.63
N VAL A 105 -18.76 21.84 -12.40
CA VAL A 105 -18.74 20.92 -11.25
C VAL A 105 -20.16 20.61 -10.79
N LYS A 106 -20.47 19.34 -10.61
CA LYS A 106 -21.81 18.90 -10.18
C LYS A 106 -21.98 19.11 -8.68
N ASP A 107 -23.22 19.35 -8.25
CA ASP A 107 -23.56 19.49 -6.84
C ASP A 107 -23.10 18.28 -6.00
N ALA A 108 -23.27 17.07 -6.52
CA ALA A 108 -22.83 15.82 -5.89
C ALA A 108 -21.30 15.68 -5.76
N ASP A 109 -20.53 16.50 -6.49
CA ASP A 109 -19.07 16.52 -6.47
C ASP A 109 -18.54 17.64 -5.55
N ILE A 110 -19.41 18.35 -4.81
CA ILE A 110 -19.06 19.39 -3.85
C ILE A 110 -19.42 18.92 -2.45
N ALA A 111 -18.46 18.92 -1.54
CA ALA A 111 -18.67 18.54 -0.14
C ALA A 111 -18.03 19.55 0.80
N THR A 112 -18.71 19.90 1.90
CA THR A 112 -18.09 20.69 2.96
C THR A 112 -16.96 19.90 3.61
N ASP A 113 -15.78 20.50 3.64
CA ASP A 113 -14.54 19.92 4.17
C ASP A 113 -14.28 20.39 5.60
N ASN A 114 -14.44 21.69 5.86
CA ASN A 114 -14.29 22.27 7.20
C ASN A 114 -15.15 23.52 7.40
N VAL A 115 -15.62 23.74 8.62
CA VAL A 115 -16.22 24.99 9.08
C VAL A 115 -15.68 25.29 10.47
N SER A 116 -15.02 26.44 10.65
CA SER A 116 -14.48 26.83 11.96
C SER A 116 -14.54 28.34 12.18
N LEU A 117 -14.84 28.73 13.41
CA LEU A 117 -14.83 30.11 13.88
C LEU A 117 -13.83 30.21 15.02
N ASN A 118 -12.83 31.08 14.87
CA ASN A 118 -11.75 31.22 15.84
C ASN A 118 -11.65 32.66 16.30
N GLU A 119 -11.42 32.86 17.59
CA GLU A 119 -11.10 34.18 18.15
C GLU A 119 -9.73 34.64 17.67
N ARG A 120 -9.65 35.91 17.33
CA ARG A 120 -8.40 36.60 17.02
C ARG A 120 -7.97 37.42 18.22
N TYR A 121 -6.79 37.12 18.74
CA TYR A 121 -6.24 37.77 19.93
C TYR A 121 -5.20 38.83 19.59
N ASN A 122 -5.22 39.93 20.34
CA ASN A 122 -4.12 40.88 20.39
C ASN A 122 -3.22 40.59 21.58
N TYR A 123 -2.11 39.90 21.30
CA TYR A 123 -1.09 39.52 22.29
C TYR A 123 -0.17 40.68 22.71
N LYS A 124 -0.30 41.88 22.13
CA LYS A 124 0.44 43.08 22.60
C LYS A 124 -0.16 43.65 23.90
N LYS A 125 -1.34 43.19 24.30
CA LYS A 125 -1.96 43.53 25.59
C LYS A 125 -1.78 42.38 26.58
N THR A 126 -1.65 42.72 27.86
CA THR A 126 -1.57 41.76 28.96
C THR A 126 -2.69 42.04 29.97
N PRO A 127 -3.67 41.13 30.15
CA PRO A 127 -3.84 39.87 29.41
C PRO A 127 -4.18 40.10 27.93
N ALA A 128 -3.99 39.07 27.10
CA ALA A 128 -4.38 39.12 25.69
C ALA A 128 -5.88 39.40 25.58
N VAL A 129 -6.25 40.25 24.62
CA VAL A 129 -7.66 40.63 24.40
C VAL A 129 -8.14 40.10 23.06
N VAL A 130 -9.37 39.59 23.03
CA VAL A 130 -10.05 39.28 21.76
C VAL A 130 -10.29 40.58 21.01
N VAL A 131 -9.90 40.62 19.74
CA VAL A 131 -10.10 41.78 18.85
C VAL A 131 -11.03 41.49 17.69
N GLY A 132 -11.39 40.22 17.48
CA GLY A 132 -12.38 39.82 16.49
C GLY A 132 -12.37 38.31 16.30
N TYR A 133 -12.93 37.87 15.18
CA TYR A 133 -13.17 36.47 14.88
C TYR A 133 -12.84 36.20 13.41
N ASP A 134 -12.05 35.15 13.17
CA ASP A 134 -11.80 34.61 11.84
C ASP A 134 -12.75 33.43 11.60
N MET A 135 -13.61 33.54 10.58
CA MET A 135 -14.44 32.44 10.11
C MET A 135 -13.76 31.80 8.89
N VAL A 136 -13.69 30.47 8.89
CA VAL A 136 -13.10 29.67 7.82
C VAL A 136 -14.11 28.61 7.41
N THR A 137 -14.49 28.61 6.14
CA THR A 137 -15.21 27.50 5.53
C THR A 137 -14.44 27.01 4.34
N SER A 138 -14.37 25.70 4.18
CA SER A 138 -13.81 25.08 3.00
C SER A 138 -14.70 23.99 2.46
N ILE A 139 -14.66 23.84 1.14
CA ILE A 139 -15.30 22.77 0.40
C ILE A 139 -14.22 21.95 -0.29
N LYS A 140 -14.42 20.64 -0.37
CA LYS A 140 -13.69 19.75 -1.26
C LYS A 140 -14.52 19.56 -2.51
N ILE A 141 -13.90 19.76 -3.66
CA ILE A 141 -14.54 19.57 -4.96
C ILE A 141 -13.86 18.46 -5.75
N THR A 142 -14.66 17.70 -6.50
CA THR A 142 -14.21 16.71 -7.47
C THR A 142 -14.50 17.23 -8.88
N ILE A 143 -13.45 17.44 -9.66
CA ILE A 143 -13.53 17.94 -11.03
C ILE A 143 -13.25 16.75 -11.95
N ARG A 144 -14.25 16.36 -12.74
CA ARG A 144 -14.19 15.17 -13.62
C ARG A 144 -13.75 15.48 -15.05
N ASP A 145 -13.49 16.76 -15.30
CA ASP A 145 -12.89 17.25 -16.54
C ASP A 145 -11.60 17.96 -16.15
N ILE A 146 -10.47 17.32 -16.43
CA ILE A 146 -9.17 17.81 -15.99
C ILE A 146 -8.76 19.12 -16.69
N ASP A 147 -9.28 19.36 -17.90
CA ASP A 147 -9.01 20.57 -18.66
C ASP A 147 -9.79 21.77 -18.06
N ALA A 148 -10.90 21.50 -17.37
CA ALA A 148 -11.70 22.52 -16.69
C ALA A 148 -11.09 22.99 -15.36
N VAL A 149 -10.08 22.30 -14.81
CA VAL A 149 -9.53 22.59 -13.47
C VAL A 149 -9.04 24.03 -13.36
N GLY A 150 -8.29 24.50 -14.37
CA GLY A 150 -7.76 25.86 -14.37
C GLY A 150 -8.85 26.91 -14.26
N LYS A 151 -9.88 26.77 -15.10
CA LYS A 151 -11.05 27.65 -15.11
C LYS A 151 -11.83 27.61 -13.80
N VAL A 152 -12.08 26.41 -13.25
CA VAL A 152 -12.79 26.23 -11.98
C VAL A 152 -12.08 26.96 -10.84
N LEU A 153 -10.75 26.87 -10.77
CA LEU A 153 -9.95 27.55 -9.75
C LEU A 153 -9.98 29.07 -9.94
N SER A 154 -9.82 29.56 -11.18
CA SER A 154 -9.90 30.98 -11.51
C SER A 154 -11.26 31.57 -11.15
N ASP A 155 -12.36 30.89 -11.51
CA ASP A 155 -13.73 31.35 -11.22
C ASP A 155 -14.01 31.38 -9.71
N ALA A 156 -13.51 30.39 -8.96
CA ALA A 156 -13.63 30.38 -7.50
C ALA A 156 -12.88 31.55 -6.85
N ILE A 157 -11.66 31.85 -7.32
CA ILE A 157 -10.87 33.00 -6.85
C ILE A 157 -11.60 34.31 -7.17
N ALA A 158 -12.11 34.46 -8.40
CA ALA A 158 -12.88 35.63 -8.82
C ALA A 158 -14.17 35.81 -8.00
N ALA A 159 -14.77 34.71 -7.53
CA ALA A 159 -15.95 34.72 -6.67
C ALA A 159 -15.65 34.98 -5.17
N GLY A 160 -14.38 35.09 -4.78
CA GLY A 160 -13.97 35.46 -3.42
C GLY A 160 -13.34 34.33 -2.60
N ALA A 161 -12.97 33.21 -3.23
CA ALA A 161 -12.13 32.22 -2.57
C ALA A 161 -10.79 32.83 -2.13
N THR A 162 -10.41 32.59 -0.88
CA THR A 162 -9.19 33.12 -0.27
C THR A 162 -8.02 32.12 -0.33
N GLY A 163 -8.27 30.90 -0.79
CA GLY A 163 -7.22 29.90 -0.95
C GLY A 163 -7.71 28.61 -1.60
N THR A 164 -6.78 27.92 -2.27
CA THR A 164 -6.97 26.62 -2.90
C THR A 164 -5.82 25.71 -2.50
N TYR A 165 -6.08 24.48 -2.07
CA TYR A 165 -5.05 23.58 -1.56
C TYR A 165 -5.35 22.12 -1.86
N GLY A 166 -4.29 21.31 -1.82
CA GLY A 166 -4.40 19.86 -1.91
C GLY A 166 -4.87 19.34 -3.27
N LEU A 167 -4.51 20.03 -4.38
CA LEU A 167 -4.78 19.53 -5.72
C LEU A 167 -4.18 18.13 -5.88
N THR A 168 -5.03 17.14 -6.09
CA THR A 168 -4.66 15.74 -6.29
C THR A 168 -5.31 15.26 -7.58
N LEU A 169 -4.51 14.68 -8.46
CA LEU A 169 -4.98 14.12 -9.72
C LEU A 169 -5.04 12.61 -9.61
N THR A 170 -6.14 12.02 -10.07
CA THR A 170 -6.42 10.59 -10.00
C THR A 170 -7.11 10.13 -11.27
N VAL A 171 -7.29 8.82 -11.40
CA VAL A 171 -8.21 8.23 -12.36
C VAL A 171 -9.49 7.77 -11.70
N SER A 172 -10.58 7.85 -12.45
CA SER A 172 -11.93 7.41 -12.05
C SER A 172 -12.05 5.90 -11.91
N ASP A 173 -11.41 5.17 -12.81
CA ASP A 173 -11.34 3.72 -12.80
C ASP A 173 -9.97 3.27 -13.32
N SER A 174 -9.20 2.66 -12.44
CA SER A 174 -7.92 2.06 -12.82
C SER A 174 -8.08 0.57 -13.15
N SER A 175 -9.20 -0.10 -12.82
CA SER A 175 -9.30 -1.57 -12.76
C SER A 175 -8.83 -2.29 -14.03
N ALA A 176 -9.17 -1.76 -15.20
CA ALA A 176 -8.73 -2.31 -16.49
C ALA A 176 -7.22 -2.25 -16.68
N ALA A 177 -6.58 -1.15 -16.28
CA ALA A 177 -5.13 -1.03 -16.27
C ALA A 177 -4.50 -2.02 -15.26
N TYR A 178 -5.23 -2.44 -14.22
CA TYR A 178 -4.69 -3.41 -13.27
C TYR A 178 -4.55 -4.75 -13.92
N GLN A 179 -5.62 -5.18 -14.58
CA GLN A 179 -5.69 -6.47 -15.23
C GLN A 179 -4.60 -6.56 -16.31
N GLN A 180 -4.33 -5.44 -17.00
CA GLN A 180 -3.23 -5.35 -17.94
C GLN A 180 -1.86 -5.42 -17.26
N ALA A 181 -1.64 -4.69 -16.17
CA ALA A 181 -0.40 -4.74 -15.39
C ALA A 181 -0.16 -6.15 -14.80
N LEU A 182 -1.20 -6.80 -14.28
CA LEU A 182 -1.13 -8.15 -13.71
C LEU A 182 -0.81 -9.19 -14.79
N LYS A 183 -1.42 -9.07 -15.96
CA LYS A 183 -1.06 -9.92 -17.11
C LYS A 183 0.40 -9.72 -17.51
N ALA A 184 0.88 -8.47 -17.56
CA ALA A 184 2.28 -8.18 -17.85
C ALA A 184 3.22 -8.76 -16.78
N ALA A 185 2.85 -8.71 -15.49
CA ALA A 185 3.61 -9.30 -14.40
C ALA A 185 3.72 -10.83 -14.53
N ILE A 186 2.64 -11.51 -14.92
CA ILE A 186 2.64 -12.95 -15.18
C ILE A 186 3.53 -13.29 -16.38
N ASP A 187 3.41 -12.53 -17.47
CA ASP A 187 4.22 -12.73 -18.68
C ASP A 187 5.72 -12.52 -18.38
N ASP A 188 6.08 -11.53 -17.55
CA ASP A 188 7.44 -11.28 -17.08
C ASP A 188 7.99 -12.43 -16.19
N ALA A 189 7.23 -12.86 -15.18
CA ALA A 189 7.60 -14.00 -14.33
C ALA A 189 7.82 -15.27 -15.17
N LYS A 190 6.91 -15.55 -16.11
CA LYS A 190 7.01 -16.72 -17.01
C LYS A 190 8.28 -16.67 -17.85
N GLY A 191 8.60 -15.51 -18.45
CA GLY A 191 9.82 -15.34 -19.23
C GLY A 191 11.09 -15.60 -18.41
N LYS A 192 11.13 -15.12 -17.16
CA LYS A 192 12.24 -15.39 -16.23
C LYS A 192 12.38 -16.87 -15.90
N ALA A 193 11.27 -17.55 -15.58
CA ALA A 193 11.29 -18.98 -15.27
C ALA A 193 11.79 -19.82 -16.46
N GLN A 194 11.36 -19.48 -17.68
CA GLN A 194 11.81 -20.14 -18.90
C GLN A 194 13.33 -19.96 -19.11
N ALA A 195 13.83 -18.73 -18.99
CA ALA A 195 15.25 -18.45 -19.12
C ALA A 195 16.11 -19.19 -18.08
N ILE A 196 15.64 -19.30 -16.83
CA ILE A 196 16.32 -20.06 -15.77
C ILE A 196 16.33 -21.55 -16.10
N ALA A 197 15.20 -22.12 -16.51
CA ALA A 197 15.09 -23.54 -16.85
C ALA A 197 16.02 -23.92 -18.03
N GLU A 198 16.04 -23.10 -19.09
CA GLU A 198 16.93 -23.26 -20.23
C GLU A 198 18.41 -23.22 -19.83
N ALA A 199 18.80 -22.27 -18.97
CA ALA A 199 20.17 -22.15 -18.48
C ALA A 199 20.60 -23.33 -17.60
N LEU A 200 19.67 -23.95 -16.87
CA LEU A 200 19.90 -25.13 -16.03
C LEU A 200 19.81 -26.46 -16.80
N GLY A 201 19.31 -26.45 -18.04
CA GLY A 201 19.08 -27.66 -18.83
C GLY A 201 17.96 -28.55 -18.29
N VAL A 202 16.98 -27.96 -17.60
CA VAL A 202 15.81 -28.67 -17.04
C VAL A 202 14.54 -28.30 -17.79
N THR A 203 13.50 -29.12 -17.69
CA THR A 203 12.21 -28.83 -18.34
C THR A 203 11.26 -28.16 -17.35
N LEU A 204 10.79 -26.95 -17.67
CA LEU A 204 9.78 -26.24 -16.89
C LEU A 204 8.39 -26.81 -17.17
N LYS A 205 7.59 -27.12 -16.14
CA LYS A 205 6.17 -27.47 -16.36
C LYS A 205 5.39 -26.25 -16.86
N PRO A 206 4.43 -26.43 -17.80
CA PRO A 206 3.70 -25.29 -18.38
C PRO A 206 2.78 -24.55 -17.40
N ILE A 207 2.27 -25.25 -16.39
CA ILE A 207 1.34 -24.71 -15.39
C ILE A 207 2.12 -24.57 -14.07
N PRO A 208 2.10 -23.38 -13.45
CA PRO A 208 2.76 -23.17 -12.16
C PRO A 208 2.08 -23.96 -11.04
N SER A 209 2.85 -24.41 -10.05
CA SER A 209 2.34 -25.08 -8.84
C SER A 209 1.69 -24.08 -7.87
N ALA A 210 2.18 -22.84 -7.85
CA ALA A 210 1.62 -21.76 -7.05
C ALA A 210 1.74 -20.41 -7.75
N VAL A 211 0.72 -19.57 -7.60
CA VAL A 211 0.71 -18.17 -8.04
C VAL A 211 0.24 -17.32 -6.87
N ASN A 212 1.08 -16.39 -6.43
CA ASN A 212 0.76 -15.46 -5.37
C ASN A 212 0.83 -14.03 -5.90
N GLU A 213 -0.30 -13.34 -5.93
CA GLU A 213 -0.36 -11.90 -6.20
C GLU A 213 0.17 -11.15 -4.97
N GLN A 214 1.19 -10.32 -5.16
CA GLN A 214 1.87 -9.61 -4.07
C GLN A 214 1.33 -8.18 -3.89
N SER A 215 0.58 -7.66 -4.86
CA SER A 215 0.00 -6.33 -4.82
C SER A 215 -1.13 -6.25 -3.78
N SER A 216 -0.94 -5.43 -2.74
CA SER A 216 -1.89 -5.26 -1.63
C SER A 216 -2.87 -4.10 -1.81
N SER A 217 -2.59 -3.17 -2.73
CA SER A 217 -3.44 -2.06 -3.11
C SER A 217 -3.13 -1.64 -4.54
N TYR A 218 -4.17 -1.30 -5.29
CA TYR A 218 -4.09 -0.93 -6.70
C TYR A 218 -4.31 0.58 -6.94
N THR A 219 -4.11 1.40 -5.90
CA THR A 219 -4.21 2.85 -6.01
C THR A 219 -3.08 3.37 -6.92
N PRO A 220 -3.42 4.05 -8.04
CA PRO A 220 -2.42 4.66 -8.92
C PRO A 220 -1.55 5.63 -8.13
N ASN A 221 -0.23 5.55 -8.32
CA ASN A 221 0.69 6.49 -7.68
C ASN A 221 1.05 7.60 -8.66
N ALA A 222 1.08 8.85 -8.19
CA ALA A 222 1.55 9.97 -8.99
C ALA A 222 3.05 9.84 -9.20
N ALA A 223 3.50 9.76 -10.46
CA ALA A 223 4.91 9.88 -10.78
C ALA A 223 5.35 11.33 -10.51
N TYR A 224 6.01 11.57 -9.38
CA TYR A 224 6.51 12.90 -9.02
C TYR A 224 7.70 13.27 -9.91
N ASN A 225 7.42 13.83 -11.08
CA ASN A 225 8.41 14.56 -11.85
C ASN A 225 8.50 15.98 -11.27
N MET A 226 9.55 16.25 -10.51
CA MET A 226 9.79 17.56 -9.91
C MET A 226 10.13 18.59 -11.00
N HIS A 227 9.11 19.20 -11.60
CA HIS A 227 9.29 20.35 -12.47
C HIS A 227 9.07 21.63 -11.66
N THR A 228 10.16 22.34 -11.40
CA THR A 228 10.12 23.68 -10.80
C THR A 228 9.62 24.67 -11.85
N ALA A 229 8.31 24.91 -11.90
CA ALA A 229 7.75 26.02 -12.68
C ALA A 229 7.78 27.29 -11.83
N SER A 230 8.65 28.24 -12.18
CA SER A 230 8.58 29.62 -11.70
C SER A 230 7.37 30.30 -12.34
N ALA A 231 6.34 30.62 -11.56
CA ALA A 231 5.18 31.37 -12.03
C ALA A 231 5.53 32.86 -12.20
N ALA A 232 5.27 33.39 -13.40
CA ALA A 232 5.24 34.82 -13.69
C ALA A 232 3.83 35.36 -13.45
N GLU A 233 3.77 36.65 -13.07
CA GLU A 233 2.59 37.40 -12.67
C GLU A 233 1.67 37.70 -13.87
N ASP A 234 0.52 37.03 -13.95
CA ASP A 234 -0.64 37.54 -14.69
C ASP A 234 -1.94 37.06 -14.02
N ALA A 235 -2.71 37.99 -13.45
CA ALA A 235 -3.87 37.68 -12.60
C ALA A 235 -5.14 37.28 -13.38
N ASN A 236 -5.04 37.15 -14.71
CA ASN A 236 -6.13 36.76 -15.62
C ASN A 236 -5.79 35.55 -16.51
N ALA A 237 -4.68 34.86 -16.26
CA ALA A 237 -4.38 33.61 -16.94
C ALA A 237 -5.05 32.45 -16.21
N ASP A 238 -5.69 31.54 -16.95
CA ASP A 238 -6.17 30.27 -16.39
C ASP A 238 -5.02 29.54 -15.69
N VAL A 239 -5.31 28.95 -14.53
CA VAL A 239 -4.30 28.17 -13.80
C VAL A 239 -3.91 26.97 -14.66
N SER A 240 -2.70 27.00 -15.22
CA SER A 240 -2.17 25.93 -16.07
C SER A 240 -1.84 24.70 -15.23
N ILE A 241 -2.58 23.60 -15.43
CA ILE A 241 -2.35 22.31 -14.77
C ILE A 241 -1.74 21.33 -15.78
N SER A 242 -0.59 20.75 -15.43
CA SER A 242 0.00 19.65 -16.20
C SER A 242 -0.25 18.34 -15.46
N PRO A 243 -1.06 17.42 -16.01
CA PRO A 243 -1.57 16.30 -15.22
C PRO A 243 -0.54 15.20 -14.92
N GLY A 244 0.55 15.14 -15.70
CA GLY A 244 1.53 14.06 -15.58
C GLY A 244 0.95 12.69 -15.95
N GLU A 245 1.69 11.63 -15.63
CA GLU A 245 1.24 10.24 -15.78
C GLU A 245 1.14 9.60 -14.39
N LEU A 246 0.13 8.76 -14.19
CA LEU A 246 0.02 7.87 -13.05
C LEU A 246 0.56 6.50 -13.47
N THR A 247 1.42 5.93 -12.65
CA THR A 247 1.87 4.56 -12.86
C THR A 247 1.07 3.63 -12.00
N VAL A 248 0.76 2.51 -12.61
CA VAL A 248 -0.03 1.49 -12.00
C VAL A 248 0.69 0.15 -12.12
N GLU A 249 0.97 -0.47 -10.99
CA GLU A 249 1.87 -1.61 -10.89
C GLU A 249 1.16 -2.87 -10.34
N ALA A 250 1.56 -4.03 -10.86
CA ALA A 250 1.21 -5.34 -10.35
C ALA A 250 2.46 -6.18 -10.14
N GLN A 251 2.51 -6.93 -9.04
CA GLN A 251 3.60 -7.86 -8.72
C GLN A 251 3.06 -9.25 -8.40
N VAL A 252 3.75 -10.27 -8.91
CA VAL A 252 3.41 -11.68 -8.67
C VAL A 252 4.66 -12.46 -8.27
N SER A 253 4.47 -13.46 -7.43
CA SER A 253 5.44 -14.53 -7.17
C SER A 253 4.86 -15.82 -7.70
N ILE A 254 5.60 -16.49 -8.57
CA ILE A 254 5.17 -17.73 -9.21
C ILE A 254 6.18 -18.84 -8.92
N GLU A 255 5.66 -20.00 -8.55
CA GLU A 255 6.42 -21.23 -8.42
C GLU A 255 6.09 -22.17 -9.57
N TYR A 256 7.13 -22.69 -10.22
CA TYR A 256 7.01 -23.71 -11.25
C TYR A 256 7.76 -24.97 -10.85
N GLU A 257 7.11 -26.12 -10.93
CA GLU A 257 7.80 -27.39 -10.86
C GLU A 257 8.66 -27.62 -12.12
N ILE A 258 9.80 -28.27 -11.92
CA ILE A 258 10.72 -28.67 -12.99
C ILE A 258 10.90 -30.18 -13.05
N ASP A 259 11.12 -30.69 -14.26
CA ASP A 259 11.60 -32.04 -14.50
C ASP A 259 13.11 -32.00 -14.75
N THR A 260 13.86 -32.68 -13.89
CA THR A 260 15.32 -32.75 -13.94
C THR A 260 15.83 -33.80 -14.94
N GLY A 261 14.95 -34.53 -15.63
CA GLY A 261 15.32 -35.55 -16.61
C GLY A 261 16.02 -36.78 -16.02
N THR A 262 16.20 -36.82 -14.70
CA THR A 262 16.73 -37.97 -13.96
C THR A 262 15.59 -38.93 -13.65
N ASN A 263 15.14 -39.66 -14.67
CA ASN A 263 14.39 -40.90 -14.44
C ASN A 263 15.35 -41.87 -13.74
N ASN A 264 15.11 -42.19 -12.47
CA ASN A 264 15.71 -43.36 -11.82
C ASN A 264 14.62 -44.38 -11.55
#